data_AF-A0A521BGL9-F1
#
_entry.id   AF-A0A521BGL9-F1
#
_cell.length_a   1.000
_cell.length_b   1.000
_cell.length_c   1.000
_cell.angle_alpha   90.00
_cell.angle_beta   90.00
_cell.angle_gamma   90.00
#
_symmetry.space_group_name_H-M   'P 1'
#
loop_
_entity.id
_entity.type
_entity.pdbx_description
1 polymer ?
#
loop_
_entity_poly.entity_id
_entity_poly.type
_entity_poly.pdbx_seq_one_letter_code
_entity_poly.pdbx_strand_id
1 'polypeptide(L)'
;MMNPLLQMVSYLKSSGLDPKLLELVNYRVSQINGCAYCLEMHYKEALANDEDALRLHSLPAFRECPFYTDKEKVVLEYAEILTKVASHEVKDSLVDRLKSFYSDSEIGDLTLAITLINSFNRINIAFLPTLGQYEAG
;
A
#
# COMPACT_ATOMS: atom_id res chain seq x y z
N MET A 1 10.17 13.95 15.06
CA MET A 1 10.47 13.95 13.61
C MET A 1 9.34 13.31 12.78
N MET A 2 8.74 12.19 13.20
CA MET A 2 7.66 11.50 12.45
C MET A 2 6.27 12.15 12.53
N ASN A 3 6.05 13.14 13.40
CA ASN A 3 4.71 13.73 13.66
C ASN A 3 3.94 14.16 12.38
N PRO A 4 4.57 14.78 11.36
CA PRO A 4 3.86 15.12 10.12
C PRO A 4 3.36 13.89 9.36
N LEU A 5 4.17 12.81 9.29
CA LEU A 5 3.76 11.57 8.64
C LEU A 5 2.61 10.90 9.38
N LEU A 6 2.64 10.92 10.72
CA LEU A 6 1.56 10.37 11.55
C LEU A 6 0.24 11.15 11.39
N GLN A 7 0.29 12.46 11.16
CA GLN A 7 -0.90 13.25 10.84
C GLN A 7 -1.50 12.84 9.49
N MET A 8 -0.65 12.54 8.49
CA MET A 8 -1.12 12.02 7.19
C MET A 8 -1.74 10.62 7.34
N VAL A 9 -1.16 9.74 8.18
CA VAL A 9 -1.78 8.46 8.52
C VAL A 9 -3.17 8.68 9.13
N SER A 10 -3.29 9.58 10.10
CA SER A 10 -4.57 9.89 10.75
C SER A 10 -5.61 10.41 9.76
N TYR A 11 -5.20 11.26 8.83
CA TYR A 11 -6.07 11.75 7.77
C TYR A 11 -6.57 10.60 6.87
N LEU A 12 -5.67 9.72 6.42
CA LEU A 12 -6.03 8.58 5.57
C LEU A 12 -7.00 7.61 6.28
N LYS A 13 -6.86 7.41 7.60
CA LYS A 13 -7.83 6.62 8.39
C LYS A 13 -9.25 7.22 8.36
N SER A 14 -9.38 8.52 8.07
CA SER A 14 -10.67 9.22 7.94
C SER A 14 -11.10 9.49 6.49
N SER A 15 -10.31 9.07 5.49
CA SER A 15 -10.58 9.33 4.06
C SER A 15 -11.76 8.55 3.47
N GLY A 16 -12.19 7.48 4.15
CA GLY A 16 -13.21 6.56 3.62
C GLY A 16 -12.65 5.47 2.70
N LEU A 17 -11.34 5.45 2.45
CA LEU A 17 -10.67 4.32 1.80
C LEU A 17 -10.77 3.05 2.66
N ASP A 18 -10.94 1.91 2.00
CA ASP A 18 -10.99 0.60 2.66
C ASP A 18 -9.64 0.30 3.36
N PRO A 19 -9.63 0.12 4.69
CA PRO A 19 -8.42 -0.22 5.43
C PRO A 19 -7.73 -1.49 4.93
N LYS A 20 -8.48 -2.50 4.48
CA LYS A 20 -7.90 -3.74 3.94
C LYS A 20 -7.12 -3.47 2.66
N LEU A 21 -7.70 -2.66 1.77
CA LEU A 21 -7.02 -2.23 0.55
C LEU A 21 -5.73 -1.47 0.86
N LEU A 22 -5.76 -0.58 1.86
CA LEU A 22 -4.56 0.16 2.27
C LEU A 22 -3.46 -0.78 2.78
N GLU A 23 -3.80 -1.81 3.55
CA GLU A 23 -2.81 -2.79 4.01
C GLU A 23 -2.24 -3.61 2.85
N LEU A 24 -3.05 -4.00 1.85
CA LEU A 24 -2.53 -4.65 0.63
C LEU A 24 -1.56 -3.74 -0.12
N VAL A 25 -1.90 -2.47 -0.30
CA VAL A 25 -1.02 -1.48 -0.95
C VAL A 25 0.28 -1.33 -0.16
N ASN A 26 0.18 -1.15 1.16
CA ASN A 26 1.33 -0.94 2.02
C ASN A 26 2.28 -2.15 2.00
N TYR A 27 1.71 -3.35 2.07
CA TYR A 27 2.45 -4.59 2.00
C TYR A 27 3.10 -4.78 0.64
N ARG A 28 2.37 -4.56 -0.47
CA ARG A 28 2.91 -4.70 -1.83
C ARG A 28 4.04 -3.72 -2.11
N VAL A 29 3.88 -2.45 -1.74
CA VAL A 29 4.93 -1.43 -1.91
C VAL A 29 6.16 -1.79 -1.08
N SER A 30 5.97 -2.28 0.15
CA SER A 30 7.05 -2.74 1.02
C SER A 30 7.81 -3.94 0.45
N GLN A 31 7.12 -4.86 -0.24
CA GLN A 31 7.76 -5.97 -0.96
C GLN A 31 8.67 -5.47 -2.09
N ILE A 32 8.22 -4.47 -2.85
CA ILE A 32 8.99 -3.89 -3.97
C ILE A 32 10.23 -3.16 -3.46
N ASN A 33 10.08 -2.40 -2.37
CA ASN A 33 11.16 -1.61 -1.79
C ASN A 33 12.10 -2.42 -0.88
N GLY A 34 11.73 -3.63 -0.46
CA GLY A 34 12.54 -4.47 0.43
C GLY A 34 12.61 -3.98 1.88
N CYS A 35 11.57 -3.31 2.39
CA CYS A 35 11.53 -2.86 3.78
C CYS A 35 11.07 -3.99 4.73
N ALA A 36 12.00 -4.71 5.36
CA ALA A 36 11.68 -5.84 6.25
C ALA A 36 10.76 -5.46 7.43
N TYR A 37 11.00 -4.31 8.07
CA TYR A 37 10.15 -3.83 9.17
C TYR A 37 8.72 -3.56 8.70
N CYS A 38 8.58 -2.90 7.54
CA CYS A 38 7.28 -2.56 6.98
C CYS A 38 6.53 -3.81 6.53
N LEU A 39 7.24 -4.82 6.02
CA LEU A 39 6.67 -6.13 5.69
C LEU A 39 6.10 -6.82 6.92
N GLU A 40 6.85 -6.85 8.03
CA GLU A 40 6.37 -7.43 9.29
C GLU A 40 5.12 -6.70 9.80
N MET A 41 5.19 -5.38 9.89
CA MET A 41 4.10 -4.52 10.38
C MET A 41 2.83 -4.72 9.55
N HIS A 42 2.88 -4.48 8.24
CA HIS A 42 1.70 -4.54 7.38
C HIS A 42 1.16 -5.97 7.19
N TYR A 43 2.00 -7.00 7.31
CA TYR A 43 1.51 -8.38 7.38
C TYR A 43 0.69 -8.62 8.64
N LYS A 44 1.19 -8.22 9.82
CA LYS A 44 0.49 -8.41 11.10
C LYS A 44 -0.79 -7.56 11.18
N GLU A 45 -0.75 -6.31 10.72
CA GLU A 45 -1.92 -5.44 10.62
C GLU A 45 -2.99 -5.99 9.67
N ALA A 46 -2.60 -6.49 8.49
CA ALA A 46 -3.54 -7.08 7.55
C ALA A 46 -4.26 -8.29 8.16
N LEU A 47 -3.51 -9.21 8.80
CA LEU A 47 -4.11 -10.37 9.46
C LEU A 47 -5.02 -9.98 10.64
N ALA A 48 -4.65 -8.96 11.41
CA ALA A 48 -5.49 -8.43 12.49
C ALA A 48 -6.80 -7.83 11.97
N ASN A 49 -6.84 -7.38 10.72
CA ASN A 49 -8.02 -6.85 10.04
C ASN A 49 -8.72 -7.89 9.14
N ASP A 50 -8.66 -9.18 9.49
CA ASP A 50 -9.33 -10.28 8.77
C ASP A 50 -8.94 -10.36 7.28
N GLU A 51 -7.70 -10.04 6.92
CA GLU A 51 -7.16 -10.37 5.59
C GLU A 51 -6.66 -11.82 5.57
N ASP A 52 -6.66 -12.42 4.38
CA ASP A 52 -6.27 -13.81 4.21
C ASP A 52 -4.75 -13.97 3.96
N ALA A 53 -4.13 -14.92 4.66
CA ALA A 53 -2.69 -15.15 4.57
C ALA A 53 -2.26 -15.64 3.17
N LEU A 54 -3.10 -16.41 2.48
CA LEU A 54 -2.84 -16.83 1.10
C LEU A 54 -2.90 -15.62 0.16
N ARG A 55 -3.85 -14.71 0.34
CA ARG A 55 -3.91 -13.42 -0.36
C ARG A 55 -2.68 -12.55 -0.10
N LEU A 56 -2.13 -12.50 1.10
CA LEU A 56 -0.86 -11.77 1.32
C LEU A 56 0.31 -12.47 0.61
N HIS A 57 0.37 -13.80 0.67
CA HIS A 57 1.41 -14.59 0.03
C HIS A 57 1.42 -14.45 -1.50
N SER A 58 0.23 -14.49 -2.13
CA SER A 58 0.08 -14.39 -3.58
C SER A 58 0.16 -12.97 -4.13
N LEU A 59 0.28 -11.96 -3.27
CA LEU A 59 0.20 -10.55 -3.66
C LEU A 59 1.20 -10.13 -4.74
N PRO A 60 2.45 -10.64 -4.81
CA PRO A 60 3.34 -10.36 -5.94
C PRO A 60 2.80 -10.79 -7.31
N ALA A 61 1.86 -11.74 -7.33
CA ALA A 61 1.24 -12.31 -8.52
C ALA A 61 -0.27 -11.96 -8.61
N PHE A 62 -0.72 -10.86 -7.99
CA PHE A 62 -2.13 -10.52 -7.84
C PHE A 62 -2.93 -10.48 -9.16
N ARG A 63 -2.28 -10.18 -10.29
CA ARG A 63 -2.92 -10.09 -11.62
C ARG A 63 -3.55 -11.41 -12.06
N GLU A 64 -2.86 -12.51 -11.80
CA GLU A 64 -3.26 -13.88 -12.16
C GLU A 64 -4.26 -14.50 -11.16
N CYS A 65 -4.43 -13.86 -9.99
CA CYS A 65 -5.23 -14.41 -8.91
C CYS A 65 -6.71 -14.01 -9.08
N PRO A 66 -7.66 -14.96 -9.00
CA PRO A 66 -9.08 -14.68 -9.21
C PRO A 66 -9.77 -14.06 -8.00
N PHE A 67 -9.14 -14.09 -6.82
CA PHE A 67 -9.72 -13.65 -5.57
C PHE A 67 -9.42 -12.19 -5.21
N TYR A 68 -8.69 -11.44 -6.05
CA TYR A 68 -8.66 -9.97 -5.97
C TYR A 68 -9.67 -9.39 -6.95
N THR A 69 -10.43 -8.42 -6.48
CA THR A 69 -11.39 -7.65 -7.27
C THR A 69 -10.68 -6.75 -8.27
N ASP A 70 -11.36 -6.36 -9.35
CA ASP A 70 -10.81 -5.42 -10.33
C ASP A 70 -10.43 -4.07 -9.69
N LYS A 71 -11.20 -3.65 -8.67
CA LYS A 71 -10.95 -2.46 -7.84
C LYS A 71 -9.62 -2.57 -7.09
N GLU A 72 -9.32 -3.70 -6.46
CA GLU A 72 -8.01 -3.93 -5.82
C GLU A 72 -6.87 -4.01 -6.85
N LYS A 73 -7.08 -4.76 -7.94
CA LYS A 73 -6.06 -4.97 -8.97
C LYS A 73 -5.59 -3.66 -9.61
N VAL A 74 -6.52 -2.74 -9.90
CA VAL A 74 -6.15 -1.45 -10.52
C VAL A 74 -5.36 -0.56 -9.53
N VAL A 75 -5.69 -0.59 -8.24
CA VAL A 75 -4.95 0.17 -7.22
C VAL A 75 -3.57 -0.44 -6.96
N LEU A 76 -3.46 -1.77 -6.92
CA LEU A 76 -2.17 -2.45 -6.79
C LEU A 76 -1.27 -2.14 -8.00
N GLU A 77 -1.80 -2.18 -9.22
CA GLU A 77 -1.07 -1.77 -10.43
C GLU A 77 -0.59 -0.31 -10.35
N TYR A 78 -1.47 0.59 -9.90
CA TYR A 78 -1.12 1.99 -9.67
C TYR A 78 -0.01 2.17 -8.63
N ALA A 79 -0.07 1.42 -7.52
CA ALA A 79 0.95 1.42 -6.48
C ALA A 79 2.31 0.91 -6.99
N GLU A 80 2.33 -0.14 -7.83
CA GLU A 80 3.57 -0.63 -8.44
C GLU A 80 4.22 0.44 -9.35
N ILE A 81 3.42 1.10 -10.19
CA ILE A 81 3.90 2.15 -11.11
C ILE A 81 4.45 3.35 -10.33
N LEU A 82 3.70 3.88 -9.36
CA LEU A 82 4.16 5.02 -8.56
C LEU A 82 5.39 4.69 -7.70
N THR A 83 5.49 3.46 -7.19
CA THR A 83 6.70 3.03 -6.46
C THR A 83 7.93 3.01 -7.36
N LYS A 84 7.75 2.71 -8.65
CA LYS A 84 8.82 2.65 -9.66
C LYS A 84 8.80 3.85 -10.61
N VAL A 85 8.30 5.01 -10.17
CA VAL A 85 8.07 6.21 -11.00
C VAL A 85 9.30 6.70 -11.74
N ALA A 86 10.51 6.43 -11.24
CA ALA A 86 11.75 6.78 -11.92
C ALA A 86 11.98 6.00 -13.24
N SER A 87 11.27 4.89 -13.45
CA SER A 87 11.41 4.02 -14.62
C SER A 87 10.07 3.68 -15.29
N HIS A 88 8.96 4.19 -14.76
CA HIS A 88 7.62 3.91 -15.24
C HIS A 88 6.80 5.20 -15.27
N GLU A 89 5.90 5.29 -16.24
CA GLU A 89 4.96 6.40 -16.39
C GLU A 89 3.54 5.97 -16.03
N VAL A 90 2.77 6.89 -15.44
CA VAL A 90 1.33 6.72 -15.30
C VAL A 90 0.69 7.04 -16.65
N LYS A 91 0.02 6.05 -17.24
CA LYS A 91 -0.68 6.21 -18.52
C LYS A 91 -2.13 6.61 -18.31
N ASP A 92 -2.69 7.38 -19.24
CA ASP A 92 -4.11 7.79 -19.22
C ASP A 92 -5.05 6.58 -19.07
N SER A 93 -4.76 5.48 -19.75
CA SER A 93 -5.56 4.25 -19.65
C SER A 93 -5.64 3.66 -18.23
N LEU A 94 -4.60 3.86 -17.40
CA LEU A 94 -4.62 3.42 -16.00
C LEU A 94 -5.45 4.39 -15.16
N VAL A 95 -5.35 5.69 -15.43
CA VAL A 95 -6.16 6.72 -14.77
C VAL A 95 -7.65 6.52 -15.08
N ASP A 96 -8.01 6.22 -16.33
CA ASP A 96 -9.40 5.95 -16.74
C ASP A 96 -9.98 4.71 -16.02
N ARG A 97 -9.17 3.67 -15.85
CA ARG A 97 -9.56 2.48 -15.08
C ARG A 97 -9.74 2.80 -13.59
N LEU A 98 -8.88 3.63 -12.99
CA LEU A 98 -9.06 4.09 -11.62
C LEU A 98 -10.35 4.89 -11.47
N LYS A 99 -10.63 5.80 -12.42
CA LYS A 99 -11.85 6.63 -12.45
C LYS A 99 -13.14 5.83 -12.62
N SER A 100 -13.05 4.58 -13.07
CA SER A 100 -14.18 3.66 -13.11
C SER A 100 -14.61 3.15 -11.72
N PHE A 101 -13.75 3.28 -10.71
CA PHE A 101 -13.99 2.80 -9.34
C PHE A 101 -13.85 3.87 -8.25
N TYR A 102 -13.17 4.98 -8.53
CA TYR A 102 -12.78 6.01 -7.56
C TYR A 102 -12.99 7.40 -8.14
N SER A 103 -13.42 8.34 -7.31
CA SER A 103 -13.43 9.77 -7.61
C SER A 103 -12.01 10.35 -7.66
N ASP A 104 -11.86 11.54 -8.24
CA ASP A 104 -10.56 12.23 -8.26
C ASP A 104 -10.01 12.49 -6.85
N SER A 105 -10.89 12.72 -5.87
CA SER A 105 -10.49 12.87 -4.46
C SER A 105 -9.94 11.57 -3.89
N GLU A 106 -10.62 10.45 -4.10
CA GLU A 106 -10.16 9.13 -3.64
C GLU A 106 -8.85 8.71 -4.34
N ILE A 107 -8.67 9.05 -5.62
CA ILE A 107 -7.39 8.84 -6.32
C ILE A 107 -6.28 9.69 -5.68
N GLY A 108 -6.59 10.92 -5.26
CA GLY A 108 -5.69 11.75 -4.46
C GLY A 108 -5.27 11.07 -3.15
N ASP A 109 -6.23 10.52 -2.41
CA ASP A 109 -5.98 9.80 -1.16
C ASP A 109 -5.17 8.52 -1.37
N LEU A 110 -5.45 7.76 -2.43
CA LEU A 110 -4.66 6.59 -2.82
C LEU A 110 -3.20 6.99 -3.15
N THR A 111 -3.02 8.08 -3.88
CA THR A 111 -1.68 8.63 -4.20
C THR A 111 -0.93 9.03 -2.94
N LEU A 112 -1.63 9.66 -1.99
CA LEU A 112 -1.08 10.05 -0.70
C LEU A 112 -0.65 8.82 0.10
N ALA A 113 -1.49 7.79 0.18
CA ALA A 113 -1.19 6.53 0.85
C ALA A 113 0.07 5.86 0.27
N ILE A 114 0.15 5.75 -1.07
CA ILE A 114 1.30 5.14 -1.77
C ILE A 114 2.58 5.94 -1.53
N THR A 115 2.49 7.27 -1.51
CA THR A 115 3.62 8.16 -1.22
C THR A 115 4.10 8.01 0.22
N LEU A 116 3.15 7.87 1.15
CA LEU A 116 3.42 7.74 2.57
C LEU A 116 4.14 6.42 2.90
N ILE A 117 3.67 5.28 2.37
CA ILE A 117 4.39 4.01 2.56
C ILE A 117 5.77 4.02 1.91
N ASN A 118 5.92 4.63 0.74
CA ASN A 118 7.22 4.84 0.11
C ASN A 118 8.17 5.65 1.01
N SER A 119 7.64 6.62 1.75
CA SER A 119 8.41 7.41 2.71
C SER A 119 8.80 6.57 3.94
N PHE A 120 7.88 5.81 4.51
CA PHE A 120 8.16 4.91 5.64
C PHE A 120 9.17 3.83 5.28
N ASN A 121 9.07 3.24 4.08
CA ASN A 121 10.05 2.27 3.59
C ASN A 121 11.47 2.87 3.58
N ARG A 122 11.64 4.08 3.03
CA ARG A 122 12.94 4.77 2.97
C ARG A 122 13.49 5.04 4.37
N ILE A 123 12.64 5.53 5.28
CA ILE A 123 13.03 5.80 6.67
C ILE A 123 13.47 4.51 7.35
N ASN A 124 12.63 3.48 7.37
CA ASN A 124 12.95 2.24 8.08
C ASN A 124 14.17 1.52 7.51
N ILE A 125 14.37 1.55 6.18
CA ILE A 125 15.60 1.01 5.57
C ILE A 125 16.83 1.80 6.05
N ALA A 126 16.76 3.13 6.13
CA ALA A 126 17.87 3.97 6.55
C ALA A 126 18.23 3.82 8.05
N PHE A 127 17.25 3.51 8.89
CA PHE A 127 17.43 3.46 10.35
C PHE A 127 17.62 2.05 10.94
N LEU A 128 17.48 0.99 10.13
CA LEU A 128 17.72 -0.42 10.53
C LEU A 128 17.06 -0.79 11.88
N PRO A 129 15.72 -0.66 12.01
CA PRO A 129 15.04 -0.96 13.26
C PRO A 129 15.15 -2.45 13.60
N THR A 130 14.99 -2.76 14.88
CA THR A 130 14.87 -4.15 15.35
C THR A 130 13.64 -4.81 14.72
N LEU A 131 13.83 -6.02 14.20
CA LEU A 131 12.79 -6.83 13.57
C LEU A 131 12.22 -7.87 14.55
N GLY A 132 11.01 -8.36 14.27
CA GLY A 132 10.36 -9.44 15.01
C GLY A 132 9.60 -9.00 16.26
N GLN A 133 9.55 -7.69 16.55
CA GLN A 133 8.99 -7.13 17.78
C GLN A 133 7.68 -6.39 17.57
N TYR A 134 7.19 -6.27 16.33
CA TYR A 134 5.95 -5.55 16.09
C TYR A 134 4.74 -6.36 16.59
N GLU A 135 3.83 -5.71 17.31
CA GLU A 135 2.54 -6.28 17.70
C GLU A 135 1.43 -5.43 17.07
N ALA A 136 0.50 -6.09 16.36
CA ALA A 136 -0.64 -5.41 15.76
C ALA A 136 -1.67 -5.03 16.84
N GLY A 137 -2.33 -3.88 16.67
CA GLY A 137 -3.31 -3.36 17.62
C GLY A 137 -3.78 -1.94 17.34
#